data_AF-A0A7W0RA99-F1
#
_entry.id   AF-A0A7W0RA99-F1
#
_cell.length_a   1.000
_cell.length_b   1.000
_cell.length_c   1.000
_cell.angle_alpha   90.00
_cell.angle_beta   90.00
_cell.angle_gamma   90.00
#
_symmetry.space_group_name_H-M   'P 1'
#
loop_
_entity.id
_entity.type
_entity.pdbx_description
1 polymer ?
#
loop_
_entity_poly.entity_id
_entity_poly.type
_entity_poly.pdbx_seq_one_letter_code
_entity_poly.pdbx_strand_id
1 'polypeptide(L)'
;GEDVELSFGVESVRFGTSYFPYSTLGENFDRLKLPGMDSEGYWPLAADTVQRWPLFADAIRRDLRIAKAMGFHVIRLHYLDVIAKLEPRVQREYLDFLFAELRHLKLGAMLSPSDARFTPAQIAAMVSRYRDVVESVELENEVLIWGIPQDRPRYWNAVYDAVKAVAPNVPVHLTAHTNTGIFTRLTQLGVRFDRIGGHAYIDSLDSIPSGRGFALAVGNYAARTGKPAVITEWNWRGLTRMTPEARAKVYPAIIGGALESRGIGEFHQFQFQETLTVNPRLGRTGIRHYEPLRLSRRPKPEAFELMNLMHRFVGAEDPIRRLQSPHAVTALDARGRATATVTVTNYGARPERINATVEGPSDLRATLTSPADARLTPGGTATFTVRLATRGDTPGFYHWFLRLRSTDGSLRYAWNEARLTATPAFDTKTRSAVTYPGGAAAAIDLDYTKPIRVVYGQNAPVLEMESAFVIASTLESASGRPVDILQLDDLEDAAPSGTLILVGTARSHALVARVADRLPSAASFVQRVDAPADGGPAWVVVSGADSRAVEESALDYVLRYWRSARDSAARLIGLVEKELPRTVDPAKLPDRLP
;
A
#
# COMPACT_ATOMS: atom_id res chain seq x y z
N GLY A 1 38.44 12.87 36.47
CA GLY A 1 37.83 11.77 35.73
C GLY A 1 37.01 12.41 34.65
N GLU A 2 37.24 12.04 33.40
CA GLU A 2 36.33 12.46 32.33
C GLU A 2 35.04 11.65 32.49
N ASP A 3 33.91 12.35 32.63
CA ASP A 3 32.60 11.73 32.61
C ASP A 3 32.36 11.16 31.21
N VAL A 4 32.25 9.83 31.13
CA VAL A 4 31.91 9.13 29.88
C VAL A 4 30.40 9.14 29.74
N GLU A 5 29.88 9.97 28.84
CA GLU A 5 28.47 9.95 28.46
C GLU A 5 28.18 8.72 27.58
N LEU A 6 27.53 7.71 28.16
CA LEU A 6 27.10 6.52 27.44
C LEU A 6 25.73 6.78 26.78
N SER A 7 25.71 6.93 25.46
CA SER A 7 24.45 6.98 24.69
C SER A 7 24.00 5.57 24.31
N PHE A 8 22.87 5.13 24.87
CA PHE A 8 22.26 3.80 24.61
C PHE A 8 21.36 3.77 23.36
N GLY A 9 21.49 4.77 22.48
CA GLY A 9 20.64 4.91 21.29
C GLY A 9 19.32 5.63 21.57
N VAL A 10 18.33 5.45 20.69
CA VAL A 10 17.02 6.10 20.79
C VAL A 10 16.06 5.31 21.69
N GLU A 11 15.40 6.03 22.60
CA GLU A 11 14.44 5.43 23.55
C GLU A 11 13.18 4.90 22.84
N SER A 12 12.72 5.64 21.83
CA SER A 12 11.53 5.30 21.05
C SER A 12 11.69 5.68 19.59
N VAL A 13 10.83 5.10 18.75
CA VAL A 13 10.81 5.29 17.30
C VAL A 13 9.50 5.93 16.88
N ARG A 14 9.59 6.95 16.04
CA ARG A 14 8.44 7.47 15.29
C ARG A 14 8.28 6.69 13.99
N PHE A 15 7.06 6.31 13.68
CA PHE A 15 6.77 5.52 12.48
C PHE A 15 6.14 6.36 11.39
N GLY A 16 6.65 6.25 10.16
CA GLY A 16 6.07 6.83 8.97
C GLY A 16 5.73 5.79 7.90
N THR A 17 5.01 6.20 6.86
CA THR A 17 4.83 5.38 5.66
C THR A 17 4.79 6.26 4.42
N SER A 18 5.23 5.69 3.30
CA SER A 18 5.12 6.34 2.01
C SER A 18 3.74 6.09 1.40
N TYR A 19 2.97 7.17 1.24
CA TYR A 19 1.66 7.16 0.62
C TYR A 19 1.55 8.26 -0.44
N PHE A 20 1.11 7.85 -1.61
CA PHE A 20 1.09 8.65 -2.84
C PHE A 20 -0.32 8.72 -3.36
N PRO A 21 -1.18 9.60 -2.83
CA PRO A 21 -2.59 9.54 -3.19
C PRO A 21 -2.83 9.68 -4.71
N TYR A 22 -1.94 10.33 -5.44
CA TYR A 22 -2.03 10.44 -6.89
C TYR A 22 -1.60 9.19 -7.68
N SER A 23 -0.74 8.34 -7.12
CA SER A 23 -0.23 7.13 -7.81
C SER A 23 -0.75 5.83 -7.22
N THR A 24 -1.31 5.81 -6.01
CA THR A 24 -1.94 4.58 -5.47
C THR A 24 -3.39 4.38 -5.93
N LEU A 25 -3.98 5.42 -6.54
CA LEU A 25 -5.31 5.42 -7.14
C LEU A 25 -5.30 5.25 -8.65
N GLY A 26 -4.12 5.16 -9.26
CA GLY A 26 -3.97 4.88 -10.68
C GLY A 26 -4.33 3.43 -11.01
N GLU A 27 -4.61 3.19 -12.29
CA GLU A 27 -4.80 1.86 -12.84
C GLU A 27 -4.10 1.78 -14.18
N ASN A 28 -3.17 0.83 -14.30
CA ASN A 28 -2.32 0.66 -15.45
C ASN A 28 -2.35 -0.81 -15.91
N PHE A 29 -3.02 -1.08 -17.01
CA PHE A 29 -3.10 -2.39 -17.65
C PHE A 29 -2.28 -2.38 -18.95
N ASP A 30 -1.98 -3.54 -19.53
CA ASP A 30 -1.04 -3.59 -20.66
C ASP A 30 -1.49 -2.83 -21.91
N ARG A 31 -2.81 -2.75 -22.16
CA ARG A 31 -3.39 -2.03 -23.30
C ARG A 31 -4.28 -0.86 -22.92
N LEU A 32 -4.66 -0.77 -21.65
CA LEU A 32 -5.59 0.22 -21.13
C LEU A 32 -4.97 0.91 -19.91
N LYS A 33 -5.24 2.19 -19.76
CA LYS A 33 -4.80 2.94 -18.57
C LYS A 33 -5.83 3.99 -18.20
N LEU A 34 -5.72 4.54 -17.00
CA LEU A 34 -6.44 5.78 -16.70
C LEU A 34 -5.94 6.91 -17.60
N PRO A 35 -6.84 7.83 -18.01
CA PRO A 35 -6.47 8.98 -18.81
C PRO A 35 -5.49 9.89 -18.06
N GLY A 36 -4.69 10.64 -18.82
CA GLY A 36 -3.69 11.56 -18.27
C GLY A 36 -2.46 10.89 -17.64
N MET A 37 -2.26 9.58 -17.82
CA MET A 37 -1.07 8.89 -17.33
C MET A 37 0.20 9.40 -18.01
N ASP A 38 1.11 9.97 -17.22
CA ASP A 38 2.24 10.77 -17.71
C ASP A 38 3.47 9.97 -18.17
N SER A 39 3.58 8.70 -17.76
CA SER A 39 4.76 7.87 -17.98
C SER A 39 4.43 6.39 -17.81
N GLU A 40 5.34 5.53 -18.26
CA GLU A 40 5.26 4.07 -18.12
C GLU A 40 6.36 3.61 -17.13
N GLY A 41 6.22 4.01 -15.86
CA GLY A 41 7.20 3.79 -14.79
C GLY A 41 6.65 3.06 -13.55
N TYR A 42 7.37 3.12 -12.42
CA TYR A 42 6.89 2.59 -11.14
C TYR A 42 5.75 3.42 -10.55
N TRP A 43 5.86 4.74 -10.56
CA TRP A 43 4.88 5.61 -9.90
C TRP A 43 4.35 6.68 -10.85
N PRO A 44 3.73 6.30 -11.99
CA PRO A 44 3.23 7.27 -12.93
C PRO A 44 2.07 8.08 -12.32
N LEU A 45 1.96 9.32 -12.75
CA LEU A 45 0.83 10.18 -12.43
C LEU A 45 -0.31 9.87 -13.37
N ALA A 46 -1.46 9.46 -12.85
CA ALA A 46 -2.71 9.58 -13.61
C ALA A 46 -3.25 11.01 -13.43
N ALA A 47 -2.80 11.95 -14.28
CA ALA A 47 -3.05 13.38 -14.07
C ALA A 47 -4.55 13.71 -13.98
N ASP A 48 -5.39 13.04 -14.78
CA ASP A 48 -6.83 13.24 -14.76
C ASP A 48 -7.46 12.74 -13.44
N THR A 49 -6.92 11.68 -12.83
CA THR A 49 -7.32 11.21 -11.49
C THR A 49 -7.10 12.30 -10.46
N VAL A 50 -5.96 13.00 -10.53
CA VAL A 50 -5.63 14.06 -9.55
C VAL A 50 -6.35 15.37 -9.85
N GLN A 51 -6.55 15.72 -11.12
CA GLN A 51 -7.38 16.86 -11.49
C GLN A 51 -8.83 16.68 -11.00
N ARG A 52 -9.29 15.43 -10.92
CA ARG A 52 -10.60 15.06 -10.39
C ARG A 52 -10.51 14.45 -9.00
N TRP A 53 -9.52 14.86 -8.19
CA TRP A 53 -9.33 14.38 -6.83
C TRP A 53 -10.60 14.40 -5.96
N PRO A 54 -11.59 15.31 -6.12
CA PRO A 54 -12.80 15.26 -5.31
C PRO A 54 -13.58 13.94 -5.47
N LEU A 55 -13.52 13.30 -6.65
CA LEU A 55 -14.11 11.98 -6.89
C LEU A 55 -13.44 10.88 -6.05
N PHE A 56 -12.19 11.10 -5.66
CA PHE A 56 -11.36 10.17 -4.91
C PHE A 56 -11.16 10.57 -3.44
N ALA A 57 -11.79 11.65 -2.99
CA ALA A 57 -11.59 12.19 -1.65
C ALA A 57 -11.84 11.16 -0.55
N ASP A 58 -12.89 10.33 -0.71
CA ASP A 58 -13.20 9.28 0.27
C ASP A 58 -12.16 8.15 0.30
N ALA A 59 -11.58 7.80 -0.86
CA ALA A 59 -10.47 6.84 -0.91
C ALA A 59 -9.24 7.39 -0.20
N ILE A 60 -8.90 8.68 -0.42
CA ILE A 60 -7.77 9.33 0.24
C ILE A 60 -8.01 9.42 1.76
N ARG A 61 -9.22 9.81 2.17
CA ARG A 61 -9.63 9.86 3.57
C ARG A 61 -9.52 8.52 4.26
N ARG A 62 -9.99 7.45 3.60
CA ARG A 62 -9.87 6.07 4.08
C ARG A 62 -8.41 5.72 4.31
N ASP A 63 -7.58 5.87 3.29
CA ASP A 63 -6.19 5.43 3.31
C ASP A 63 -5.41 6.14 4.45
N LEU A 64 -5.59 7.45 4.62
CA LEU A 64 -4.98 8.19 5.73
C LEU A 64 -5.52 7.79 7.13
N ARG A 65 -6.82 7.47 7.23
CA ARG A 65 -7.41 6.97 8.48
C ARG A 65 -6.89 5.58 8.84
N ILE A 66 -6.68 4.70 7.84
CA ILE A 66 -6.01 3.42 8.05
C ILE A 66 -4.59 3.65 8.55
N ALA A 67 -3.84 4.58 7.93
CA ALA A 67 -2.47 4.88 8.38
C ALA A 67 -2.44 5.33 9.85
N LYS A 68 -3.33 6.26 10.24
CA LYS A 68 -3.48 6.68 11.64
C LYS A 68 -3.91 5.54 12.55
N ALA A 69 -4.79 4.66 12.08
CA ALA A 69 -5.30 3.53 12.84
C ALA A 69 -4.27 2.41 13.02
N MET A 70 -3.35 2.21 12.07
CA MET A 70 -2.21 1.30 12.23
C MET A 70 -1.18 1.82 13.24
N GLY A 71 -1.05 3.15 13.34
CA GLY A 71 -0.15 3.81 14.28
C GLY A 71 0.97 4.61 13.65
N PHE A 72 0.85 4.92 12.36
CA PHE A 72 1.76 5.86 11.73
C PHE A 72 1.57 7.28 12.29
N HIS A 73 2.68 8.00 12.34
CA HIS A 73 2.79 9.38 12.81
C HIS A 73 3.01 10.34 11.66
N VAL A 74 3.71 9.89 10.60
CA VAL A 74 4.13 10.72 9.48
C VAL A 74 3.73 10.07 8.16
N ILE A 75 3.21 10.88 7.24
CA ILE A 75 3.02 10.48 5.85
C ILE A 75 4.14 11.10 5.01
N ARG A 76 4.95 10.25 4.38
CA ARG A 76 5.94 10.67 3.39
C ARG A 76 5.24 10.87 2.04
N LEU A 77 5.13 12.14 1.64
CA LEU A 77 4.60 12.54 0.34
C LEU A 77 5.72 12.45 -0.69
N HIS A 78 6.08 11.22 -1.04
CA HIS A 78 7.15 10.96 -1.99
C HIS A 78 6.73 11.30 -3.42
N TYR A 79 7.70 11.59 -4.29
CA TYR A 79 7.52 12.17 -5.64
C TYR A 79 6.56 13.37 -5.70
N LEU A 80 6.59 14.26 -4.68
CA LEU A 80 5.68 15.42 -4.64
C LEU A 80 5.80 16.30 -5.89
N ASP A 81 6.96 16.33 -6.53
CA ASP A 81 7.21 17.06 -7.78
C ASP A 81 6.26 16.66 -8.92
N VAL A 82 5.68 15.47 -8.86
CA VAL A 82 4.72 14.98 -9.85
C VAL A 82 3.46 15.85 -9.90
N ILE A 83 2.97 16.34 -8.76
CA ILE A 83 1.81 17.24 -8.74
C ILE A 83 2.14 18.66 -9.21
N ALA A 84 3.42 18.99 -9.48
CA ALA A 84 3.81 20.27 -10.09
C ALA A 84 3.29 20.43 -11.53
N LYS A 85 2.85 19.32 -12.15
CA LYS A 85 2.25 19.31 -13.50
C LYS A 85 0.79 19.77 -13.50
N LEU A 86 0.14 19.86 -12.34
CA LEU A 86 -1.25 20.29 -12.24
C LEU A 86 -1.36 21.79 -12.44
N GLU A 87 -2.55 22.24 -12.86
CA GLU A 87 -2.88 23.66 -12.86
C GLU A 87 -2.74 24.21 -11.42
N PRO A 88 -2.11 25.39 -11.21
CA PRO A 88 -1.76 25.88 -9.88
C PRO A 88 -2.92 25.99 -8.88
N ARG A 89 -4.14 26.33 -9.33
CA ARG A 89 -5.32 26.35 -8.46
C ARG A 89 -5.72 24.93 -8.07
N VAL A 90 -5.80 23.98 -9.01
CA VAL A 90 -6.10 22.56 -8.71
C VAL A 90 -5.07 21.96 -7.75
N GLN A 91 -3.79 22.23 -7.99
CA GLN A 91 -2.70 21.81 -7.12
C GLN A 91 -2.90 22.30 -5.68
N ARG A 92 -3.27 23.58 -5.53
CA ARG A 92 -3.51 24.20 -4.22
C ARG A 92 -4.72 23.60 -3.52
N GLU A 93 -5.84 23.45 -4.23
CA GLU A 93 -7.06 22.85 -3.67
C GLU A 93 -6.81 21.41 -3.19
N TYR A 94 -6.08 20.63 -3.98
CA TYR A 94 -5.70 19.26 -3.62
C TYR A 94 -4.79 19.21 -2.38
N LEU A 95 -3.76 20.05 -2.33
CA LEU A 95 -2.86 20.13 -1.17
C LEU A 95 -3.60 20.64 0.08
N ASP A 96 -4.46 21.66 -0.05
CA ASP A 96 -5.26 22.16 1.06
C ASP A 96 -6.17 21.06 1.64
N PHE A 97 -6.81 20.27 0.78
CA PHE A 97 -7.57 19.09 1.20
C PHE A 97 -6.69 18.07 1.92
N LEU A 98 -5.58 17.65 1.32
CA LEU A 98 -4.70 16.63 1.88
C LEU A 98 -4.16 17.07 3.26
N PHE A 99 -3.64 18.28 3.37
CA PHE A 99 -3.12 18.82 4.63
C PHE A 99 -4.23 19.06 5.67
N ALA A 100 -5.45 19.40 5.27
CA ALA A 100 -6.59 19.46 6.19
C ALA A 100 -6.91 18.08 6.78
N GLU A 101 -6.86 17.00 5.97
CA GLU A 101 -7.05 15.64 6.48
C GLU A 101 -5.90 15.21 7.40
N LEU A 102 -4.65 15.55 7.09
CA LEU A 102 -3.51 15.29 7.98
C LEU A 102 -3.65 15.99 9.33
N ARG A 103 -4.08 17.27 9.34
CA ARG A 103 -4.41 18.01 10.59
C ARG A 103 -5.50 17.32 11.39
N HIS A 104 -6.60 16.95 10.73
CA HIS A 104 -7.71 16.25 11.35
C HIS A 104 -7.25 14.96 12.05
N LEU A 105 -6.31 14.25 11.44
CA LEU A 105 -5.78 12.97 11.93
C LEU A 105 -4.59 13.11 12.89
N LYS A 106 -4.09 14.33 13.11
CA LYS A 106 -2.82 14.56 13.82
C LYS A 106 -1.71 13.66 13.26
N LEU A 107 -1.57 13.68 11.94
CA LEU A 107 -0.47 13.06 11.20
C LEU A 107 0.44 14.18 10.70
N GLY A 108 1.75 14.02 10.88
CA GLY A 108 2.76 14.87 10.26
C GLY A 108 2.95 14.55 8.78
N ALA A 109 3.58 15.47 8.06
CA ALA A 109 3.97 15.27 6.67
C ALA A 109 5.48 15.41 6.49
N MET A 110 6.06 14.51 5.70
CA MET A 110 7.37 14.74 5.11
C MET A 110 7.20 15.09 3.64
N LEU A 111 7.70 16.25 3.23
CA LEU A 111 7.71 16.65 1.82
C LEU A 111 8.91 16.00 1.13
N SER A 112 8.69 15.24 0.06
CA SER A 112 9.77 14.62 -0.72
C SER A 112 9.67 15.05 -2.20
N PRO A 113 10.07 16.29 -2.54
CA PRO A 113 10.23 16.72 -3.93
C PRO A 113 11.54 16.16 -4.52
N SER A 114 11.48 15.02 -5.22
CA SER A 114 12.68 14.29 -5.66
C SER A 114 13.31 14.83 -6.96
N ASP A 115 12.55 15.37 -7.91
CA ASP A 115 13.11 15.67 -9.26
C ASP A 115 13.41 17.15 -9.57
N ALA A 116 13.66 18.00 -8.56
CA ALA A 116 13.95 19.43 -8.75
C ALA A 116 12.91 20.23 -9.58
N ARG A 117 11.71 19.69 -9.85
CA ARG A 117 10.66 20.37 -10.63
C ARG A 117 10.06 21.56 -9.90
N PHE A 118 10.11 21.55 -8.57
CA PHE A 118 9.77 22.71 -7.77
C PHE A 118 10.98 23.63 -7.59
N THR A 119 10.75 24.91 -7.76
CA THR A 119 11.73 25.93 -7.37
C THR A 119 11.87 25.97 -5.84
N PRO A 120 13.02 26.43 -5.30
CA PRO A 120 13.18 26.67 -3.86
C PRO A 120 12.07 27.53 -3.26
N ALA A 121 11.61 28.55 -3.98
CA ALA A 121 10.52 29.43 -3.54
C ALA A 121 9.17 28.70 -3.42
N GLN A 122 8.86 27.78 -4.35
CA GLN A 122 7.64 26.96 -4.27
C GLN A 122 7.67 26.00 -3.07
N ILE A 123 8.82 25.37 -2.81
CA ILE A 123 8.99 24.49 -1.64
C ILE A 123 8.83 25.30 -0.35
N ALA A 124 9.50 26.46 -0.24
CA ALA A 124 9.36 27.34 0.92
C ALA A 124 7.92 27.83 1.10
N ALA A 125 7.19 28.16 0.03
CA ALA A 125 5.78 28.55 0.11
C ALA A 125 4.90 27.40 0.65
N MET A 126 5.12 26.15 0.21
CA MET A 126 4.42 24.99 0.75
C MET A 126 4.75 24.77 2.23
N VAL A 127 6.03 24.80 2.60
CA VAL A 127 6.47 24.68 4.00
C VAL A 127 5.84 25.77 4.85
N SER A 128 5.88 27.03 4.41
CA SER A 128 5.29 28.16 5.15
C SER A 128 3.78 28.02 5.34
N ARG A 129 3.05 27.56 4.31
CA ARG A 129 1.59 27.42 4.32
C ARG A 129 1.13 26.28 5.23
N TYR A 130 1.88 25.17 5.26
CA TYR A 130 1.51 23.94 5.96
C TYR A 130 2.43 23.63 7.16
N ARG A 131 3.12 24.64 7.70
CA ARG A 131 4.14 24.51 8.75
C ARG A 131 3.67 23.84 10.03
N ASP A 132 2.36 23.81 10.28
CA ASP A 132 1.75 23.17 11.43
C ASP A 132 1.68 21.63 11.31
N VAL A 133 1.90 21.11 10.09
CA VAL A 133 1.87 19.68 9.76
C VAL A 133 3.19 19.19 9.18
N VAL A 134 3.89 20.03 8.42
CA VAL A 134 5.16 19.65 7.77
C VAL A 134 6.24 19.49 8.82
N GLU A 135 6.75 18.27 8.95
CA GLU A 135 7.77 17.90 9.94
C GLU A 135 9.17 17.81 9.35
N SER A 136 9.30 17.61 8.05
CA SER A 136 10.61 17.50 7.38
C SER A 136 10.49 17.67 5.87
N VAL A 137 11.64 17.96 5.24
CA VAL A 137 11.81 17.97 3.78
C VAL A 137 12.94 17.02 3.42
N GLU A 138 12.66 16.08 2.51
CA GLU A 138 13.63 15.17 1.88
C GLU A 138 13.92 15.71 0.47
N LEU A 139 15.13 16.20 0.23
CA LEU A 139 15.49 16.92 -1.00
C LEU A 139 15.75 16.01 -2.21
N GLU A 140 16.10 14.76 -1.96
CA GLU A 140 16.47 13.80 -3.00
C GLU A 140 16.27 12.38 -2.48
N ASN A 141 15.67 11.57 -3.33
CA ASN A 141 15.49 10.15 -3.10
C ASN A 141 16.72 9.41 -3.63
N GLU A 142 17.51 8.82 -2.74
CA GLU A 142 18.61 7.94 -3.11
C GLU A 142 19.64 8.60 -4.04
N VAL A 143 20.31 9.62 -3.50
CA VAL A 143 21.27 10.55 -4.14
C VAL A 143 22.30 9.94 -5.11
N LEU A 144 22.56 8.63 -5.06
CA LEU A 144 23.57 7.96 -5.87
C LEU A 144 23.08 6.98 -6.92
N ILE A 145 21.79 6.63 -6.98
CA ILE A 145 21.35 5.64 -7.98
C ILE A 145 21.71 6.09 -9.40
N TRP A 146 21.67 7.41 -9.63
CA TRP A 146 22.00 8.03 -10.92
C TRP A 146 23.25 8.92 -10.90
N GLY A 147 24.01 8.90 -9.79
CA GLY A 147 25.09 9.84 -9.51
C GLY A 147 24.61 11.25 -9.10
N ILE A 148 25.55 12.14 -8.76
CA ILE A 148 25.26 13.55 -8.41
C ILE A 148 25.52 14.45 -9.63
N PRO A 149 24.49 15.03 -10.28
CA PRO A 149 24.67 16.01 -11.33
C PRO A 149 25.39 17.28 -10.82
N GLN A 150 26.15 17.95 -11.68
CA GLN A 150 27.00 19.09 -11.27
C GLN A 150 26.23 20.27 -10.69
N ASP A 151 25.01 20.53 -11.18
CA ASP A 151 24.15 21.63 -10.75
C ASP A 151 23.35 21.31 -9.47
N ARG A 152 23.22 20.02 -9.15
CA ARG A 152 22.34 19.52 -8.09
C ARG A 152 22.73 19.99 -6.68
N PRO A 153 24.02 20.02 -6.27
CA PRO A 153 24.43 20.60 -4.99
C PRO A 153 23.98 22.05 -4.79
N ARG A 154 24.02 22.88 -5.84
CA ARG A 154 23.57 24.27 -5.78
C ARG A 154 22.06 24.35 -5.56
N TYR A 155 21.28 23.52 -6.27
CA TYR A 155 19.84 23.44 -6.07
C TYR A 155 19.48 23.03 -4.64
N TRP A 156 20.07 21.94 -4.13
CA TRP A 156 19.80 21.46 -2.76
C TRP A 156 20.10 22.53 -1.69
N ASN A 157 21.22 23.23 -1.81
CA ASN A 157 21.56 24.31 -0.90
C ASN A 157 20.59 25.50 -1.00
N ALA A 158 20.10 25.84 -2.20
CA ALA A 158 19.11 26.89 -2.37
C ALA A 158 17.75 26.51 -1.75
N VAL A 159 17.32 25.24 -1.89
CA VAL A 159 16.12 24.74 -1.19
C VAL A 159 16.31 24.76 0.32
N TYR A 160 17.47 24.31 0.82
CA TYR A 160 17.80 24.38 2.24
C TYR A 160 17.66 25.81 2.77
N ASP A 161 18.28 26.81 2.13
CA ASP A 161 18.17 28.21 2.56
C ASP A 161 16.73 28.72 2.54
N ALA A 162 15.99 28.43 1.48
CA ALA A 162 14.62 28.88 1.32
C ALA A 162 13.69 28.28 2.40
N VAL A 163 13.85 26.99 2.73
CA VAL A 163 13.11 26.33 3.81
C VAL A 163 13.49 26.91 5.16
N LYS A 164 14.79 27.07 5.44
CA LYS A 164 15.26 27.64 6.71
C LYS A 164 14.83 29.08 6.92
N ALA A 165 14.67 29.87 5.86
CA ALA A 165 14.18 31.24 5.96
C ALA A 165 12.73 31.34 6.46
N VAL A 166 11.87 30.37 6.12
CA VAL A 166 10.44 30.38 6.51
C VAL A 166 10.11 29.47 7.69
N ALA A 167 10.92 28.44 7.92
CA ALA A 167 10.75 27.48 9.00
C ALA A 167 12.12 26.93 9.47
N PRO A 168 12.88 27.69 10.29
CA PRO A 168 14.23 27.32 10.71
C PRO A 168 14.34 25.94 11.37
N ASN A 169 13.28 25.52 12.07
CA ASN A 169 13.24 24.27 12.83
C ASN A 169 12.82 23.06 12.00
N VAL A 170 12.35 23.24 10.75
CA VAL A 170 11.99 22.10 9.89
C VAL A 170 13.29 21.47 9.35
N PRO A 171 13.60 20.21 9.67
CA PRO A 171 14.78 19.52 9.18
C PRO A 171 14.70 19.24 7.68
N VAL A 172 15.83 19.45 7.01
CA VAL A 172 16.04 19.20 5.59
C VAL A 172 17.12 18.12 5.44
N HIS A 173 16.87 17.09 4.64
CA HIS A 173 17.78 15.94 4.54
C HIS A 173 17.75 15.28 3.17
N LEU A 174 18.64 14.32 2.97
CA LEU A 174 18.75 13.49 1.78
C LEU A 174 18.89 12.02 2.20
N THR A 175 18.60 11.11 1.29
CA THR A 175 18.64 9.67 1.56
C THR A 175 19.65 8.96 0.67
N ALA A 176 20.16 7.83 1.17
CA ALA A 176 21.10 6.97 0.46
C ALA A 176 20.65 5.52 0.51
N HIS A 177 20.84 4.79 -0.59
CA HIS A 177 20.62 3.34 -0.63
C HIS A 177 21.87 2.61 -0.12
N THR A 178 21.81 2.07 1.11
CA THR A 178 22.85 1.24 1.79
C THR A 178 24.29 1.79 1.86
N ASN A 179 24.60 2.96 1.30
CA ASN A 179 25.94 3.55 1.23
C ASN A 179 26.01 4.88 1.98
N THR A 180 26.54 4.88 3.20
CA THR A 180 26.70 6.11 3.99
C THR A 180 27.90 6.97 3.57
N GLY A 181 28.82 6.45 2.76
CA GLY A 181 29.97 7.19 2.24
C GLY A 181 29.58 8.40 1.38
N ILE A 182 28.36 8.38 0.80
CA ILE A 182 27.84 9.52 0.03
C ILE A 182 27.74 10.80 0.86
N PHE A 183 27.41 10.70 2.15
CA PHE A 183 27.26 11.88 2.99
C PHE A 183 28.58 12.60 3.18
N THR A 184 29.71 11.88 3.16
CA THR A 184 31.05 12.50 3.17
C THR A 184 31.28 13.25 1.86
N ARG A 185 30.90 12.68 0.73
CA ARG A 185 30.98 13.35 -0.58
C ARG A 185 30.07 14.60 -0.64
N LEU A 186 28.85 14.52 -0.12
CA LEU A 186 27.93 15.66 -0.04
C LEU A 186 28.52 16.81 0.79
N THR A 187 29.11 16.50 1.95
CA THR A 187 29.82 17.50 2.76
C THR A 187 31.00 18.13 2.01
N GLN A 188 31.80 17.34 1.28
CA GLN A 188 32.89 17.86 0.44
C GLN A 188 32.39 18.77 -0.70
N LEU A 189 31.19 18.51 -1.22
CA LEU A 189 30.52 19.35 -2.22
C LEU A 189 29.80 20.57 -1.59
N GLY A 190 29.92 20.77 -0.27
CA GLY A 190 29.30 21.88 0.44
C GLY A 190 27.78 21.77 0.60
N VAL A 191 27.20 20.58 0.44
CA VAL A 191 25.75 20.36 0.61
C VAL A 191 25.40 20.33 2.10
N ARG A 192 24.41 21.13 2.50
CA ARG A 192 23.91 21.19 3.89
C ARG A 192 22.67 20.34 4.08
N PHE A 193 22.62 19.67 5.23
CA PHE A 193 21.51 18.82 5.65
C PHE A 193 21.52 18.63 7.18
N ASP A 194 20.35 18.39 7.76
CA ASP A 194 20.11 18.28 9.20
C ASP A 194 20.10 16.84 9.69
N ARG A 195 19.76 15.87 8.83
CA ARG A 195 19.62 14.44 9.17
C ARG A 195 20.35 13.54 8.15
N ILE A 196 20.63 12.30 8.57
CA ILE A 196 21.19 11.24 7.72
C ILE A 196 20.07 10.27 7.36
N GLY A 197 19.66 10.27 6.09
CA GLY A 197 18.62 9.38 5.57
C GLY A 197 19.16 8.07 4.99
N GLY A 198 18.46 6.96 5.19
CA GLY A 198 18.82 5.66 4.63
C GLY A 198 17.64 4.87 4.09
N HIS A 199 17.84 4.20 2.95
CA HIS A 199 16.91 3.25 2.35
C HIS A 199 17.56 1.86 2.29
N ALA A 200 16.75 0.81 2.47
CA ALA A 200 17.18 -0.57 2.25
C ALA A 200 16.01 -1.51 1.94
N TYR A 201 16.29 -2.54 1.15
CA TYR A 201 15.39 -3.67 0.92
C TYR A 201 16.07 -4.99 1.27
N ILE A 202 15.31 -5.90 1.89
CA ILE A 202 15.75 -7.26 2.18
C ILE A 202 15.26 -8.18 1.06
N ASP A 203 16.17 -8.58 0.17
CA ASP A 203 15.85 -9.19 -1.12
C ASP A 203 15.61 -10.71 -1.06
N SER A 204 15.90 -11.35 0.07
CA SER A 204 15.73 -12.78 0.28
C SER A 204 15.75 -13.15 1.77
N LEU A 205 15.35 -14.38 2.09
CA LEU A 205 15.46 -14.94 3.43
C LEU A 205 16.92 -14.93 3.95
N ASP A 206 17.88 -15.26 3.09
CA ASP A 206 19.31 -15.29 3.44
C ASP A 206 19.88 -13.89 3.71
N SER A 207 19.26 -12.85 3.14
CA SER A 207 19.67 -11.45 3.35
C SER A 207 19.11 -10.83 4.63
N ILE A 208 18.16 -11.47 5.33
CA ILE A 208 17.56 -10.95 6.58
C ILE A 208 18.63 -10.48 7.60
N PRO A 209 19.72 -11.24 7.86
CA PRO A 209 20.75 -10.81 8.81
C PRO A 209 21.43 -9.47 8.44
N SER A 210 21.45 -9.09 7.16
CA SER A 210 22.08 -7.85 6.70
C SER A 210 21.33 -6.57 7.13
N GLY A 211 20.01 -6.67 7.35
CA GLY A 211 19.17 -5.51 7.67
C GLY A 211 19.64 -4.74 8.91
N ARG A 212 20.03 -5.45 9.98
CA ARG A 212 20.59 -4.80 11.18
C ARG A 212 21.89 -4.04 10.86
N GLY A 213 22.74 -4.58 10.00
CA GLY A 213 23.98 -3.94 9.57
C GLY A 213 23.73 -2.62 8.83
N PHE A 214 22.76 -2.58 7.92
CA PHE A 214 22.39 -1.36 7.20
C PHE A 214 21.88 -0.26 8.15
N ALA A 215 21.01 -0.60 9.10
CA ALA A 215 20.50 0.36 10.09
C ALA A 215 21.63 0.90 10.99
N LEU A 216 22.53 0.02 11.46
CA LEU A 216 23.69 0.42 12.25
C LEU A 216 24.65 1.31 11.46
N ALA A 217 24.86 1.07 10.18
CA ALA A 217 25.71 1.91 9.35
C ALA A 217 25.19 3.36 9.29
N VAL A 218 23.88 3.54 9.09
CA VAL A 218 23.22 4.85 9.11
C VAL A 218 23.32 5.48 10.49
N GLY A 219 22.93 4.76 11.54
CA GLY A 219 22.96 5.24 12.92
C GLY A 219 24.37 5.66 13.37
N ASN A 220 25.40 4.84 13.09
CA ASN A 220 26.79 5.13 13.44
C ASN A 220 27.32 6.37 12.72
N TYR A 221 27.04 6.52 11.42
CA TYR A 221 27.45 7.71 10.68
C TYR A 221 26.77 8.98 11.24
N ALA A 222 25.48 8.89 11.55
CA ALA A 222 24.70 9.96 12.13
C ALA A 222 25.25 10.39 13.50
N ALA A 223 25.51 9.42 14.39
CA ALA A 223 26.12 9.66 15.69
C ALA A 223 27.51 10.34 15.57
N ARG A 224 28.38 9.83 14.70
CA ARG A 224 29.72 10.41 14.45
C ARG A 224 29.68 11.85 13.94
N THR A 225 28.60 12.23 13.26
CA THR A 225 28.43 13.58 12.69
C THR A 225 27.51 14.47 13.53
N GLY A 226 27.04 14.00 14.68
CA GLY A 226 26.13 14.74 15.57
C GLY A 226 24.77 15.04 14.92
N LYS A 227 24.28 14.18 14.03
CA LYS A 227 23.01 14.36 13.30
C LYS A 227 22.04 13.22 13.63
N PRO A 228 20.71 13.46 13.58
CA PRO A 228 19.73 12.39 13.71
C PRO A 228 19.72 11.46 12.48
N ALA A 229 19.54 10.17 12.72
CA ALA A 229 19.30 9.18 11.68
C ALA A 229 17.80 9.00 11.40
N VAL A 230 17.45 8.84 10.12
CA VAL A 230 16.09 8.53 9.66
C VAL A 230 16.14 7.47 8.58
N ILE A 231 15.20 6.53 8.63
CA ILE A 231 14.93 5.59 7.54
C ILE A 231 13.62 6.03 6.89
N THR A 232 13.66 6.33 5.60
CA THR A 232 12.52 6.87 4.83
C THR A 232 11.93 5.86 3.86
N GLU A 233 12.63 4.74 3.61
CA GLU A 233 12.12 3.55 2.93
C GLU A 233 12.77 2.27 3.49
N TRP A 234 11.94 1.30 3.86
CA TRP A 234 12.40 -0.03 4.27
C TRP A 234 11.34 -1.09 4.02
N ASN A 235 11.72 -2.18 3.33
CA ASN A 235 10.86 -3.36 3.21
C ASN A 235 11.63 -4.59 2.71
N TRP A 236 10.92 -5.61 2.26
CA TRP A 236 11.46 -6.77 1.57
C TRP A 236 11.16 -6.74 0.07
N ARG A 237 11.95 -7.50 -0.69
CA ARG A 237 11.70 -7.84 -2.10
C ARG A 237 11.89 -9.34 -2.29
N GLY A 238 11.38 -9.90 -3.38
CA GLY A 238 11.62 -11.29 -3.77
C GLY A 238 10.91 -12.37 -2.92
N LEU A 239 10.11 -11.99 -1.91
CA LEU A 239 9.33 -12.94 -1.10
C LEU A 239 7.91 -13.17 -1.64
N THR A 240 7.59 -12.63 -2.83
CA THR A 240 6.25 -12.63 -3.42
C THR A 240 5.59 -14.01 -3.48
N ARG A 241 6.38 -15.06 -3.77
CA ARG A 241 5.88 -16.43 -3.89
C ARG A 241 5.43 -17.05 -2.58
N MET A 242 5.96 -16.61 -1.45
CA MET A 242 5.54 -17.09 -0.14
C MET A 242 4.08 -16.71 0.11
N THR A 243 3.34 -17.56 0.83
CA THR A 243 2.01 -17.19 1.32
C THR A 243 2.10 -15.97 2.26
N PRO A 244 1.05 -15.15 2.36
CA PRO A 244 1.02 -14.04 3.33
C PRO A 244 1.33 -14.48 4.76
N GLU A 245 0.85 -15.66 5.17
CA GLU A 245 1.09 -16.25 6.49
C GLU A 245 2.57 -16.63 6.68
N ALA A 246 3.22 -17.18 5.65
CA ALA A 246 4.65 -17.47 5.69
C ALA A 246 5.48 -16.17 5.75
N ARG A 247 5.10 -15.14 5.00
CA ARG A 247 5.78 -13.83 5.05
C ARG A 247 5.63 -13.16 6.41
N ALA A 248 4.46 -13.24 7.04
CA ALA A 248 4.26 -12.69 8.37
C ALA A 248 5.22 -13.30 9.41
N LYS A 249 5.58 -14.58 9.29
CA LYS A 249 6.54 -15.21 10.22
C LYS A 249 7.95 -14.60 10.14
N VAL A 250 8.37 -14.13 8.96
CA VAL A 250 9.71 -13.55 8.75
C VAL A 250 9.73 -12.02 8.82
N TYR A 251 8.57 -11.37 8.67
CA TYR A 251 8.43 -9.91 8.68
C TYR A 251 8.98 -9.24 9.96
N PRO A 252 8.77 -9.79 11.18
CA PRO A 252 9.38 -9.26 12.39
C PRO A 252 10.91 -9.19 12.34
N ALA A 253 11.59 -10.16 11.72
CA ALA A 253 13.05 -10.15 11.62
C ALA A 253 13.54 -9.08 10.63
N ILE A 254 12.81 -8.87 9.53
CA ILE A 254 13.13 -7.91 8.47
C ILE A 254 13.07 -6.46 8.98
N ILE A 255 11.99 -6.09 9.67
CA ILE A 255 11.80 -4.73 10.20
C ILE A 255 12.45 -4.61 11.59
N GLY A 256 12.28 -5.61 12.45
CA GLY A 256 12.75 -5.59 13.84
C GLY A 256 14.27 -5.49 13.95
N GLY A 257 15.03 -6.09 13.03
CA GLY A 257 16.48 -5.97 13.01
C GLY A 257 16.97 -4.51 12.90
N ALA A 258 16.24 -3.65 12.17
CA ALA A 258 16.53 -2.23 12.11
C ALA A 258 16.16 -1.51 13.42
N LEU A 259 14.97 -1.80 13.97
CA LEU A 259 14.46 -1.14 15.19
C LEU A 259 15.26 -1.52 16.45
N GLU A 260 15.69 -2.78 16.55
CA GLU A 260 16.48 -3.30 17.68
C GLU A 260 17.90 -2.73 17.74
N SER A 261 18.40 -2.16 16.63
CA SER A 261 19.67 -1.44 16.64
C SER A 261 19.65 -0.21 17.55
N ARG A 262 18.46 0.33 17.86
CA ARG A 262 18.28 1.60 18.59
C ARG A 262 19.07 2.78 17.99
N GLY A 263 19.49 2.69 16.72
CA GLY A 263 20.22 3.74 16.03
C GLY A 263 19.34 4.70 15.24
N ILE A 264 18.03 4.40 15.11
CA ILE A 264 17.11 5.08 14.18
C ILE A 264 15.91 5.62 14.94
N GLY A 265 15.77 6.95 15.04
CA GLY A 265 14.67 7.61 15.77
C GLY A 265 13.37 7.74 14.99
N GLU A 266 13.43 7.60 13.66
CA GLU A 266 12.29 7.70 12.76
C GLU A 266 12.41 6.68 11.63
N PHE A 267 11.39 5.84 11.47
CA PHE A 267 11.39 4.70 10.56
C PHE A 267 10.15 4.70 9.68
N HIS A 268 10.34 4.71 8.37
CA HIS A 268 9.25 4.70 7.40
C HIS A 268 9.18 3.36 6.66
N GLN A 269 8.00 2.74 6.73
CA GLN A 269 7.67 1.59 5.92
C GLN A 269 7.37 2.03 4.48
N PHE A 270 7.87 1.28 3.49
CA PHE A 270 7.59 1.56 2.08
C PHE A 270 7.07 0.30 1.37
N GLN A 271 5.94 0.26 0.67
CA GLN A 271 4.92 1.28 0.42
C GLN A 271 3.64 0.91 1.18
N PHE A 272 2.74 1.87 1.38
CA PHE A 272 1.58 1.70 2.25
C PHE A 272 0.51 0.70 1.77
N GLN A 273 0.16 0.65 0.48
CA GLN A 273 -0.86 -0.27 -0.05
C GLN A 273 -0.60 -0.75 -1.47
N GLU A 274 -1.08 -1.95 -1.77
CA GLU A 274 -1.12 -2.50 -3.14
C GLU A 274 -1.76 -1.54 -4.13
N THR A 275 -1.23 -1.50 -5.34
CA THR A 275 -1.75 -0.65 -6.41
C THR A 275 -1.52 -1.26 -7.79
N LEU A 276 -2.44 -0.95 -8.71
CA LEU A 276 -2.40 -1.33 -10.12
C LEU A 276 -1.68 -0.30 -11.01
N THR A 277 -1.11 0.76 -10.44
CA THR A 277 -0.57 1.90 -11.21
C THR A 277 0.79 1.65 -11.83
N VAL A 278 1.61 0.82 -11.20
CA VAL A 278 2.94 0.46 -11.72
C VAL A 278 2.77 -0.11 -13.12
N ASN A 279 3.62 0.31 -14.07
CA ASN A 279 3.65 -0.28 -15.40
C ASN A 279 3.73 -1.80 -15.29
N PRO A 280 2.77 -2.56 -15.84
CA PRO A 280 2.80 -4.02 -15.86
C PRO A 280 4.15 -4.62 -16.22
N ARG A 281 4.86 -4.07 -17.22
CA ARG A 281 6.14 -4.62 -17.68
C ARG A 281 7.30 -4.41 -16.69
N LEU A 282 7.19 -3.42 -15.80
CA LEU A 282 8.17 -3.12 -14.75
C LEU A 282 7.76 -3.71 -13.40
N GLY A 283 6.47 -3.62 -13.07
CA GLY A 283 5.90 -4.08 -11.81
C GLY A 283 5.75 -5.58 -11.72
N ARG A 284 5.60 -6.28 -12.86
CA ARG A 284 5.47 -7.74 -12.92
C ARG A 284 6.82 -8.41 -13.03
N THR A 285 7.69 -8.07 -12.09
CA THR A 285 9.04 -8.62 -11.93
C THR A 285 9.12 -9.63 -10.80
N GLY A 286 8.02 -9.84 -10.05
CA GLY A 286 7.96 -10.83 -8.97
C GLY A 286 8.75 -10.43 -7.72
N ILE A 287 9.09 -9.15 -7.61
CA ILE A 287 9.86 -8.59 -6.49
C ILE A 287 8.99 -7.75 -5.54
N ARG A 288 7.72 -7.53 -5.87
CA ARG A 288 6.76 -6.64 -5.17
C ARG A 288 5.66 -7.43 -4.45
N HIS A 289 4.67 -6.74 -3.88
CA HIS A 289 3.59 -7.19 -3.00
C HIS A 289 3.93 -7.14 -1.51
N TYR A 290 4.92 -6.31 -1.16
CA TYR A 290 5.40 -6.04 0.20
C TYR A 290 4.55 -5.05 1.00
N GLU A 291 3.55 -4.45 0.37
CA GLU A 291 2.68 -3.49 1.02
C GLU A 291 1.84 -4.19 2.09
N PRO A 292 1.67 -3.60 3.29
CA PRO A 292 0.91 -4.23 4.37
C PRO A 292 -0.58 -4.33 4.05
N LEU A 293 -1.08 -3.51 3.13
CA LEU A 293 -2.49 -3.47 2.75
C LEU A 293 -2.72 -4.02 1.34
N ARG A 294 -3.79 -4.81 1.18
CA ARG A 294 -4.28 -5.31 -0.11
C ARG A 294 -4.91 -4.18 -0.94
N LEU A 295 -5.22 -4.45 -2.21
CA LEU A 295 -5.92 -3.48 -3.08
C LEU A 295 -7.31 -3.11 -2.52
N SER A 296 -7.96 -4.04 -1.83
CA SER A 296 -9.20 -3.83 -1.06
C SER A 296 -9.02 -2.97 0.19
N ARG A 297 -7.78 -2.58 0.50
CA ARG A 297 -7.32 -1.91 1.74
C ARG A 297 -7.43 -2.75 2.99
N ARG A 298 -7.72 -4.04 2.86
CA ARG A 298 -7.64 -5.00 3.96
C ARG A 298 -6.21 -5.20 4.45
N PRO A 299 -6.00 -5.43 5.76
CA PRO A 299 -4.68 -5.76 6.27
C PRO A 299 -4.29 -7.15 5.79
N LYS A 300 -3.05 -7.28 5.29
CA LYS A 300 -2.38 -8.58 5.18
C LYS A 300 -1.87 -9.02 6.57
N PRO A 301 -1.58 -10.31 6.81
CA PRO A 301 -0.95 -10.77 8.05
C PRO A 301 0.27 -9.93 8.51
N GLU A 302 1.13 -9.52 7.57
CA GLU A 302 2.31 -8.68 7.80
C GLU A 302 1.97 -7.31 8.40
N ALA A 303 0.77 -6.77 8.13
CA ALA A 303 0.32 -5.51 8.73
C ALA A 303 0.14 -5.62 10.24
N PHE A 304 -0.32 -6.78 10.74
CA PHE A 304 -0.47 -7.00 12.17
C PHE A 304 0.88 -7.11 12.86
N GLU A 305 1.85 -7.77 12.23
CA GLU A 305 3.23 -7.80 12.71
C GLU A 305 3.87 -6.41 12.73
N LEU A 306 3.62 -5.60 11.71
CA LEU A 306 4.06 -4.20 11.71
C LEU A 306 3.44 -3.41 12.86
N MET A 307 2.13 -3.54 13.12
CA MET A 307 1.47 -2.87 14.24
C MET A 307 2.00 -3.34 15.61
N ASN A 308 2.34 -4.63 15.75
CA ASN A 308 2.98 -5.17 16.94
C ASN A 308 4.36 -4.54 17.17
N LEU A 309 5.17 -4.41 16.11
CA LEU A 309 6.47 -3.73 16.17
C LEU A 309 6.30 -2.25 16.52
N MET A 310 5.35 -1.54 15.91
CA MET A 310 5.05 -0.15 16.25
C MET A 310 4.74 -0.03 17.74
N HIS A 311 3.79 -0.83 18.23
CA HIS A 311 3.46 -0.88 19.65
C HIS A 311 4.70 -1.15 20.53
N ARG A 312 5.59 -2.05 20.14
CA ARG A 312 6.82 -2.38 20.88
C ARG A 312 7.86 -1.26 20.89
N PHE A 313 7.92 -0.38 19.89
CA PHE A 313 9.02 0.58 19.75
C PHE A 313 8.64 2.07 19.86
N VAL A 314 7.34 2.43 19.83
CA VAL A 314 6.92 3.81 20.15
C VAL A 314 7.12 4.16 21.63
N GLY A 315 7.04 5.45 21.96
CA GLY A 315 7.13 5.95 23.34
C GLY A 315 5.95 5.49 24.20
N ALA A 316 6.17 5.32 25.50
CA ALA A 316 5.16 4.80 26.44
C ALA A 316 3.85 5.60 26.48
N GLU A 317 3.93 6.91 26.29
CA GLU A 317 2.77 7.82 26.29
C GLU A 317 2.04 7.87 24.94
N ASP A 318 2.53 7.17 23.92
CA ASP A 318 1.91 7.17 22.60
C ASP A 318 0.48 6.58 22.66
N PRO A 319 -0.51 7.20 21.99
CA PRO A 319 -1.89 6.69 21.99
C PRO A 319 -2.03 5.25 21.52
N ILE A 320 -1.16 4.74 20.64
CA ILE A 320 -1.22 3.33 20.20
C ILE A 320 -0.78 2.34 21.28
N ARG A 321 -0.02 2.81 22.28
CA ARG A 321 0.31 2.03 23.48
C ARG A 321 -0.79 2.10 24.52
N ARG A 322 -1.41 3.26 24.70
CA ARG A 322 -2.42 3.48 25.73
C ARG A 322 -3.80 2.94 25.37
N LEU A 323 -4.26 3.15 24.15
CA LEU A 323 -5.62 2.79 23.73
C LEU A 323 -5.58 1.82 22.55
N GLN A 324 -6.03 0.60 22.80
CA GLN A 324 -6.06 -0.45 21.80
C GLN A 324 -7.48 -0.87 21.47
N SER A 325 -7.67 -1.25 20.21
CA SER A 325 -8.90 -1.84 19.71
C SER A 325 -8.51 -2.82 18.61
N PRO A 326 -8.92 -4.10 18.68
CA PRO A 326 -8.68 -5.05 17.61
C PRO A 326 -9.33 -4.61 16.31
N HIS A 327 -8.74 -5.01 15.17
CA HIS A 327 -9.40 -4.84 13.88
C HIS A 327 -10.68 -5.69 13.84
N ALA A 328 -11.84 -5.06 13.78
CA ALA A 328 -13.12 -5.75 13.74
C ALA A 328 -13.69 -5.83 12.33
N VAL A 329 -14.30 -6.99 12.03
CA VAL A 329 -14.94 -7.29 10.76
C VAL A 329 -16.42 -7.55 11.02
N THR A 330 -17.28 -6.89 10.25
CA THR A 330 -18.74 -7.07 10.32
C THR A 330 -19.28 -7.48 8.96
N ALA A 331 -20.01 -8.59 8.90
CA ALA A 331 -20.74 -8.97 7.69
C ALA A 331 -22.03 -8.15 7.59
N LEU A 332 -22.26 -7.54 6.43
CA LEU A 332 -23.52 -6.89 6.10
C LEU A 332 -24.49 -7.93 5.56
N ASP A 333 -25.78 -7.78 5.89
CA ASP A 333 -26.83 -8.60 5.30
C ASP A 333 -27.05 -8.28 3.81
N ALA A 334 -27.93 -9.03 3.14
CA ALA A 334 -28.27 -8.82 1.73
C ALA A 334 -28.92 -7.43 1.45
N ARG A 335 -29.32 -6.69 2.48
CA ARG A 335 -29.84 -5.31 2.38
C ARG A 335 -28.76 -4.28 2.73
N GLY A 336 -27.51 -4.70 2.90
CA GLY A 336 -26.37 -3.84 3.21
C GLY A 336 -26.37 -3.33 4.65
N ARG A 337 -26.98 -4.04 5.60
CA ARG A 337 -27.13 -3.58 7.00
C ARG A 337 -26.45 -4.50 7.99
N ALA A 338 -25.94 -3.93 9.08
CA ALA A 338 -25.47 -4.67 10.23
C ALA A 338 -25.43 -3.80 11.50
N THR A 339 -25.20 -4.45 12.63
CA THR A 339 -24.77 -3.82 13.87
C THR A 339 -23.38 -4.34 14.21
N ALA A 340 -22.43 -3.43 14.38
CA ALA A 340 -21.07 -3.74 14.78
C ALA A 340 -20.83 -3.37 16.25
N THR A 341 -19.92 -4.10 16.88
CA THR A 341 -19.49 -3.86 18.26
C THR A 341 -17.98 -3.73 18.28
N VAL A 342 -17.48 -2.66 18.90
CA VAL A 342 -16.05 -2.34 18.98
C VAL A 342 -15.66 -2.20 20.44
N THR A 343 -14.70 -3.01 20.87
CA THR A 343 -14.12 -2.92 22.21
C THR A 343 -12.83 -2.12 22.17
N VAL A 344 -12.71 -1.20 23.13
CA VAL A 344 -11.52 -0.37 23.36
C VAL A 344 -10.99 -0.67 24.76
N THR A 345 -9.71 -0.97 24.87
CA THR A 345 -9.02 -1.27 26.13
C THR A 345 -8.00 -0.19 26.43
N ASN A 346 -7.95 0.25 27.69
CA ASN A 346 -6.89 1.12 28.20
C ASN A 346 -5.74 0.28 28.76
N TYR A 347 -4.61 0.29 28.07
CA TYR A 347 -3.34 -0.32 28.50
C TYR A 347 -2.38 0.71 29.13
N GLY A 348 -2.77 1.98 29.20
CA GLY A 348 -2.02 3.01 29.90
C GLY A 348 -2.02 2.80 31.42
N ALA A 349 -1.02 3.36 32.10
CA ALA A 349 -0.90 3.29 33.55
C ALA A 349 -1.91 4.18 34.31
N ARG A 350 -2.66 5.03 33.60
CA ARG A 350 -3.59 6.01 34.18
C ARG A 350 -5.00 5.84 33.62
N PRO A 351 -6.04 6.25 34.36
CA PRO A 351 -7.39 6.30 33.82
C PRO A 351 -7.49 7.23 32.61
N GLU A 352 -8.22 6.79 31.59
CA GLU A 352 -8.48 7.53 30.36
C GLU A 352 -9.95 7.93 30.30
N ARG A 353 -10.24 9.17 29.91
CA ARG A 353 -11.59 9.59 29.54
C ARG A 353 -11.60 9.87 28.05
N ILE A 354 -12.42 9.13 27.32
CA ILE A 354 -12.49 9.18 25.87
C ILE A 354 -13.88 9.64 25.41
N ASN A 355 -13.90 10.40 24.32
CA ASN A 355 -15.08 10.71 23.54
C ASN A 355 -14.96 10.06 22.16
N ALA A 356 -15.97 9.28 21.78
CA ALA A 356 -16.01 8.50 20.57
C ALA A 356 -16.95 9.12 19.52
N THR A 357 -16.45 9.26 18.29
CA THR A 357 -17.25 9.58 17.11
C THR A 357 -17.00 8.56 16.02
N VAL A 358 -17.90 8.45 15.04
CA VAL A 358 -17.76 7.49 13.93
C VAL A 358 -17.51 8.24 12.62
N GLU A 359 -16.57 7.73 11.84
CA GLU A 359 -16.24 8.23 10.51
C GLU A 359 -16.24 7.08 9.51
N GLY A 360 -16.71 7.32 8.29
CA GLY A 360 -16.77 6.32 7.23
C GLY A 360 -16.93 6.99 5.87
N PRO A 361 -16.82 6.21 4.77
CA PRO A 361 -17.02 6.74 3.42
C PRO A 361 -18.47 7.17 3.22
N SER A 362 -18.70 8.05 2.26
CA SER A 362 -20.04 8.60 1.98
C SER A 362 -21.06 7.55 1.54
N ASP A 363 -20.62 6.38 1.06
CA ASP A 363 -21.45 5.26 0.65
C ASP A 363 -21.77 4.27 1.78
N LEU A 364 -21.24 4.46 3.00
CA LEU A 364 -21.58 3.72 4.21
C LEU A 364 -22.10 4.67 5.30
N ARG A 365 -23.39 4.57 5.62
CA ARG A 365 -23.92 5.24 6.81
C ARG A 365 -23.52 4.44 8.05
N ALA A 366 -22.66 5.02 8.87
CA ALA A 366 -22.31 4.50 10.18
C ALA A 366 -22.86 5.44 11.28
N THR A 367 -23.53 4.89 12.29
CA THR A 367 -24.17 5.67 13.36
C THR A 367 -23.88 5.03 14.71
N LEU A 368 -23.20 5.77 15.59
CA LEU A 368 -22.97 5.35 16.97
C LEU A 368 -24.32 5.31 17.71
N THR A 369 -24.64 4.18 18.34
CA THR A 369 -25.89 4.00 19.09
C THR A 369 -25.66 3.81 20.59
N SER A 370 -24.43 3.49 21.01
CA SER A 370 -24.03 3.52 22.42
C SER A 370 -23.67 4.95 22.85
N PRO A 371 -23.56 5.23 24.17
CA PRO A 371 -22.98 6.48 24.65
C PRO A 371 -21.61 6.75 24.03
N ALA A 372 -21.36 8.02 23.68
CA ALA A 372 -20.11 8.45 23.07
C ALA A 372 -18.96 8.60 24.08
N ASP A 373 -19.28 8.87 25.35
CA ASP A 373 -18.29 9.07 26.39
C ASP A 373 -18.05 7.79 27.20
N ALA A 374 -16.78 7.49 27.47
CA ALA A 374 -16.39 6.41 28.36
C ALA A 374 -15.24 6.82 29.26
N ARG A 375 -15.22 6.26 30.48
CA ARG A 375 -14.10 6.37 31.42
C ARG A 375 -13.53 4.97 31.64
N LEU A 376 -12.25 4.81 31.35
CA LEU A 376 -11.53 3.55 31.38
C LEU A 376 -10.47 3.62 32.49
N THR A 377 -10.55 2.74 33.49
CA THR A 377 -9.41 2.51 34.39
C THR A 377 -8.27 1.80 33.64
N PRO A 378 -7.03 1.77 34.15
CA PRO A 378 -5.99 0.89 33.62
C PRO A 378 -6.51 -0.56 33.54
N GLY A 379 -6.29 -1.20 32.39
CA GLY A 379 -6.83 -2.53 32.05
C GLY A 379 -8.33 -2.57 31.75
N GLY A 380 -9.06 -1.46 31.96
CA GLY A 380 -10.50 -1.37 31.74
C GLY A 380 -10.87 -1.33 30.26
N THR A 381 -12.09 -1.77 29.96
CA THR A 381 -12.64 -1.83 28.59
C THR A 381 -13.94 -1.03 28.45
N ALA A 382 -14.16 -0.46 27.27
CA ALA A 382 -15.45 0.11 26.87
C ALA A 382 -15.87 -0.49 25.53
N THR A 383 -17.19 -0.67 25.37
CA THR A 383 -17.77 -1.26 24.18
C THR A 383 -18.69 -0.25 23.51
N PHE A 384 -18.45 -0.03 22.22
CA PHE A 384 -19.21 0.89 21.39
C PHE A 384 -20.02 0.12 20.34
N THR A 385 -21.29 0.46 20.19
CA THR A 385 -22.20 -0.16 19.22
C THR A 385 -22.48 0.79 18.09
N VAL A 386 -22.29 0.34 16.85
CA VAL A 386 -22.44 1.14 15.64
C VAL A 386 -23.39 0.44 14.68
N ARG A 387 -24.42 1.15 14.23
CA ARG A 387 -25.32 0.69 13.17
C ARG A 387 -24.75 1.06 11.81
N LEU A 388 -24.74 0.09 10.90
CA LEU A 388 -24.18 0.22 9.56
C LEU A 388 -25.29 0.02 8.52
N ALA A 389 -25.28 0.85 7.48
CA ALA A 389 -26.13 0.69 6.32
C ALA A 389 -25.44 1.26 5.07
N THR A 390 -25.22 0.46 4.03
CA THR A 390 -24.72 0.95 2.75
C THR A 390 -25.78 1.80 2.05
N ARG A 391 -25.36 2.74 1.20
CA ARG A 391 -26.25 3.56 0.36
C ARG A 391 -26.53 2.92 -1.01
N GLY A 392 -25.87 1.81 -1.32
CA GLY A 392 -26.06 1.03 -2.54
C GLY A 392 -25.75 -0.45 -2.29
N ASP A 393 -25.83 -1.23 -3.36
CA ASP A 393 -25.66 -2.67 -3.39
C ASP A 393 -24.33 -3.12 -4.02
N THR A 394 -23.41 -2.18 -4.29
CA THR A 394 -22.10 -2.52 -4.84
C THR A 394 -21.34 -3.41 -3.83
N PRO A 395 -20.99 -4.66 -4.20
CA PRO A 395 -20.22 -5.52 -3.33
C PRO A 395 -18.83 -4.93 -3.08
N GLY A 396 -18.24 -5.26 -1.94
CA GLY A 396 -16.92 -4.77 -1.57
C GLY A 396 -16.69 -4.65 -0.07
N PHE A 397 -15.54 -4.05 0.26
CA PHE A 397 -15.13 -3.76 1.62
C PHE A 397 -15.34 -2.28 1.93
N TYR A 398 -16.07 -2.00 2.99
CA TYR A 398 -16.33 -0.66 3.47
C TYR A 398 -15.59 -0.46 4.79
N HIS A 399 -14.63 0.46 4.80
CA HIS A 399 -13.84 0.74 6.00
C HIS A 399 -14.44 1.90 6.78
N TRP A 400 -14.62 1.72 8.08
CA TRP A 400 -15.13 2.75 8.98
C TRP A 400 -14.32 2.76 10.26
N PHE A 401 -14.39 3.89 10.96
CA PHE A 401 -13.47 4.18 12.04
C PHE A 401 -14.19 4.72 13.25
N LEU A 402 -13.84 4.19 14.42
CA LEU A 402 -14.18 4.81 15.68
C LEU A 402 -13.04 5.79 16.03
N ARG A 403 -13.32 7.07 15.93
CA ARG A 403 -12.41 8.14 16.33
C ARG A 403 -12.51 8.34 17.83
N LEU A 404 -11.39 8.20 18.53
CA LEU A 404 -11.29 8.27 19.98
C LEU A 404 -10.43 9.47 20.37
N ARG A 405 -11.03 10.46 21.03
CA ARG A 405 -10.31 11.61 21.59
C ARG A 405 -10.24 11.49 23.10
N SER A 406 -9.03 11.47 23.65
CA SER A 406 -8.83 11.57 25.11
C SER A 406 -8.89 13.03 25.56
N THR A 407 -9.14 13.24 26.86
CA THR A 407 -9.16 14.57 27.48
C THR A 407 -7.82 15.31 27.44
N ASP A 408 -6.71 14.60 27.34
CA ASP A 408 -5.36 15.17 27.13
C ASP A 408 -5.14 15.66 25.68
N GLY A 409 -6.15 15.52 24.82
CA GLY A 409 -6.10 15.89 23.41
C GLY A 409 -5.48 14.81 22.52
N SER A 410 -5.06 13.66 23.06
CA SER A 410 -4.55 12.58 22.24
C SER A 410 -5.64 11.94 21.37
N LEU A 411 -5.21 11.33 20.27
CA LEU A 411 -6.10 10.87 19.20
C LEU A 411 -5.73 9.46 18.76
N ARG A 412 -6.71 8.56 18.85
CA ARG A 412 -6.61 7.17 18.38
C ARG A 412 -7.78 6.87 17.44
N TYR A 413 -7.57 5.93 16.53
CA TYR A 413 -8.58 5.41 15.62
C TYR A 413 -8.66 3.89 15.78
N ALA A 414 -9.85 3.36 16.03
CA ALA A 414 -10.12 1.94 15.83
C ALA A 414 -10.49 1.72 14.35
N TRP A 415 -9.82 0.79 13.69
CA TRP A 415 -10.06 0.46 12.30
C TRP A 415 -10.99 -0.75 12.19
N ASN A 416 -12.07 -0.57 11.44
CA ASN A 416 -13.09 -1.59 11.27
C ASN A 416 -13.47 -1.74 9.79
N GLU A 417 -13.98 -2.90 9.46
CA GLU A 417 -14.36 -3.30 8.11
C GLU A 417 -15.78 -3.85 8.10
N ALA A 418 -16.59 -3.41 7.13
CA ALA A 418 -17.90 -3.96 6.84
C ALA A 418 -17.89 -4.62 5.45
N ARG A 419 -18.37 -5.86 5.37
CA ARG A 419 -18.33 -6.67 4.14
C ARG A 419 -19.71 -6.78 3.54
N LEU A 420 -19.90 -6.25 2.33
CA LEU A 420 -21.05 -6.62 1.50
C LEU A 420 -20.57 -7.63 0.46
N THR A 421 -20.78 -8.91 0.74
CA THR A 421 -20.36 -9.98 -0.14
C THR A 421 -21.45 -10.32 -1.13
N ALA A 422 -21.12 -10.26 -2.43
CA ALA A 422 -22.02 -10.65 -3.50
C ALA A 422 -21.22 -10.95 -4.79
N THR A 423 -21.90 -11.53 -5.77
CA THR A 423 -21.37 -11.70 -7.12
C THR A 423 -21.05 -10.32 -7.71
N PRO A 424 -19.80 -10.07 -8.17
CA PRO A 424 -19.47 -8.85 -8.90
C PRO A 424 -20.37 -8.67 -10.12
N ALA A 425 -20.60 -7.42 -10.54
CA ALA A 425 -21.22 -7.16 -11.84
C ALA A 425 -20.20 -7.47 -12.95
N PHE A 426 -20.53 -8.39 -13.86
CA PHE A 426 -19.66 -8.76 -14.98
C PHE A 426 -20.22 -8.31 -16.33
N ASP A 427 -19.35 -7.78 -17.19
CA ASP A 427 -19.63 -7.60 -18.60
C ASP A 427 -19.49 -8.94 -19.34
N THR A 428 -20.63 -9.50 -19.74
CA THR A 428 -20.73 -10.76 -20.47
C THR A 428 -20.66 -10.58 -21.98
N LYS A 429 -20.57 -9.34 -22.49
CA LYS A 429 -20.47 -9.10 -23.93
C LYS A 429 -19.10 -9.55 -24.43
N THR A 430 -19.08 -10.28 -25.54
CA THR A 430 -17.85 -10.75 -26.17
C THR A 430 -17.36 -9.69 -27.16
N ARG A 431 -16.28 -8.98 -26.81
CA ARG A 431 -15.64 -7.97 -27.67
C ARG A 431 -14.12 -8.15 -27.78
N SER A 432 -13.61 -9.23 -27.20
CA SER A 432 -12.19 -9.51 -27.02
C SER A 432 -11.72 -10.64 -27.91
N ALA A 433 -10.42 -10.68 -28.18
CA ALA A 433 -9.77 -11.81 -28.85
C ALA A 433 -9.64 -13.05 -27.94
N VAL A 434 -9.90 -12.91 -26.63
CA VAL A 434 -9.89 -14.02 -25.67
C VAL A 434 -11.13 -14.89 -25.86
N THR A 435 -10.91 -16.20 -25.97
CA THR A 435 -11.96 -17.19 -26.19
C THR A 435 -12.62 -17.59 -24.87
N TYR A 436 -13.96 -17.61 -24.85
CA TYR A 436 -14.76 -18.12 -23.75
C TYR A 436 -15.65 -19.26 -24.27
N PRO A 437 -15.21 -20.53 -24.15
CA PRO A 437 -16.04 -21.66 -24.53
C PRO A 437 -17.37 -21.65 -23.77
N GLY A 438 -18.50 -21.70 -24.49
CA GLY A 438 -19.84 -21.57 -23.88
C GLY A 438 -20.26 -20.13 -23.53
N GLY A 439 -19.42 -19.13 -23.84
CA GLY A 439 -19.69 -17.71 -23.60
C GLY A 439 -19.17 -17.21 -22.25
N ALA A 440 -18.94 -15.91 -22.16
CA ALA A 440 -18.34 -15.30 -20.96
C ALA A 440 -19.17 -15.53 -19.70
N ALA A 441 -20.50 -15.52 -19.81
CA ALA A 441 -21.42 -15.78 -18.69
C ALA A 441 -21.21 -17.16 -18.04
N ALA A 442 -20.95 -18.21 -18.83
CA ALA A 442 -20.74 -19.56 -18.30
C ALA A 442 -19.40 -19.67 -17.55
N ALA A 443 -18.35 -18.99 -18.04
CA ALA A 443 -17.02 -19.04 -17.44
C ALA A 443 -16.93 -18.32 -16.08
N ILE A 444 -17.82 -17.37 -15.80
CA ILE A 444 -17.82 -16.52 -14.60
C ILE A 444 -18.93 -16.90 -13.60
N ASP A 445 -19.78 -17.86 -13.95
CA ASP A 445 -20.81 -18.40 -13.07
C ASP A 445 -20.16 -19.19 -11.94
N LEU A 446 -19.73 -18.47 -10.91
CA LEU A 446 -19.05 -19.01 -9.74
C LEU A 446 -19.97 -18.92 -8.53
N ASP A 447 -19.83 -19.86 -7.61
CA ASP A 447 -20.49 -19.78 -6.31
C ASP A 447 -19.73 -18.81 -5.40
N TYR A 448 -20.10 -17.53 -5.46
CA TYR A 448 -19.54 -16.46 -4.61
C TYR A 448 -19.98 -16.56 -3.14
N THR A 449 -20.72 -17.60 -2.74
CA THR A 449 -20.97 -17.92 -1.32
C THR A 449 -19.84 -18.76 -0.71
N LYS A 450 -19.04 -19.43 -1.54
CA LYS A 450 -17.93 -20.30 -1.13
C LYS A 450 -16.57 -19.58 -1.14
N PRO A 451 -15.52 -20.15 -0.52
CA PRO A 451 -14.16 -19.65 -0.66
C PRO A 451 -13.71 -19.65 -2.12
N ILE A 452 -12.93 -18.63 -2.52
CA ILE A 452 -12.35 -18.50 -3.85
C ILE A 452 -10.84 -18.48 -3.69
N ARG A 453 -10.13 -19.32 -4.46
CA ARG A 453 -8.68 -19.36 -4.48
C ARG A 453 -8.17 -19.18 -5.91
N VAL A 454 -7.19 -18.31 -6.08
CA VAL A 454 -6.45 -18.15 -7.33
C VAL A 454 -5.13 -18.89 -7.17
N VAL A 455 -4.86 -19.84 -8.05
CA VAL A 455 -3.70 -20.74 -7.97
C VAL A 455 -2.86 -20.57 -9.21
N TYR A 456 -1.57 -20.31 -9.02
CA TYR A 456 -0.59 -20.32 -10.11
C TYR A 456 0.35 -21.52 -9.97
N GLY A 457 0.92 -21.95 -11.09
CA GLY A 457 1.74 -23.15 -11.15
C GLY A 457 3.04 -23.08 -10.33
N GLN A 458 3.53 -24.24 -9.88
CA GLN A 458 4.80 -24.37 -9.14
C GLN A 458 5.97 -23.69 -9.86
N ASN A 459 6.08 -23.90 -11.17
CA ASN A 459 7.13 -23.32 -12.01
C ASN A 459 6.60 -22.16 -12.87
N ALA A 460 5.54 -21.49 -12.43
CA ALA A 460 4.95 -20.36 -13.16
C ALA A 460 6.01 -19.28 -13.43
N PRO A 461 6.22 -18.86 -14.69
CA PRO A 461 6.95 -17.63 -14.99
C PRO A 461 6.35 -16.44 -14.25
N VAL A 462 7.17 -15.41 -14.02
CA VAL A 462 6.77 -14.21 -13.27
C VAL A 462 5.46 -13.62 -13.81
N LEU A 463 5.30 -13.58 -15.13
CA LEU A 463 4.11 -13.03 -15.77
C LEU A 463 2.82 -13.77 -15.37
N GLU A 464 2.86 -15.09 -15.21
CA GLU A 464 1.68 -15.88 -14.82
C GLU A 464 1.35 -15.70 -13.34
N MET A 465 2.38 -15.67 -12.49
CA MET A 465 2.23 -15.38 -11.05
C MET A 465 1.60 -14.01 -10.84
N GLU A 466 2.13 -12.97 -11.48
CA GLU A 466 1.62 -11.61 -11.39
C GLU A 466 0.19 -11.48 -11.96
N SER A 467 -0.11 -12.22 -13.04
CA SER A 467 -1.49 -12.31 -13.55
C SER A 467 -2.45 -12.88 -12.50
N ALA A 468 -2.01 -13.88 -11.74
CA ALA A 468 -2.79 -14.42 -10.63
C ALA A 468 -2.98 -13.37 -9.51
N PHE A 469 -1.94 -12.60 -9.15
CA PHE A 469 -2.03 -11.52 -8.15
C PHE A 469 -3.02 -10.44 -8.55
N VAL A 470 -3.05 -10.04 -9.82
CA VAL A 470 -4.02 -9.08 -10.33
C VAL A 470 -5.45 -9.63 -10.24
N ILE A 471 -5.68 -10.89 -10.65
CA ILE A 471 -7.00 -11.54 -10.52
C ILE A 471 -7.43 -11.57 -9.06
N ALA A 472 -6.61 -12.12 -8.16
CA ALA A 472 -6.95 -12.27 -6.75
C ALA A 472 -7.27 -10.91 -6.09
N SER A 473 -6.41 -9.91 -6.31
CA SER A 473 -6.54 -8.60 -5.67
C SER A 473 -7.77 -7.83 -6.15
N THR A 474 -8.05 -7.87 -7.45
CA THR A 474 -9.20 -7.19 -8.03
C THR A 474 -10.51 -7.92 -7.73
N LEU A 475 -10.52 -9.25 -7.77
CA LEU A 475 -11.71 -10.05 -7.48
C LEU A 475 -12.11 -9.95 -6.01
N GLU A 476 -11.13 -9.93 -5.11
CA GLU A 476 -11.38 -9.67 -3.68
C GLU A 476 -12.12 -8.35 -3.52
N SER A 477 -11.55 -7.24 -4.02
CA SER A 477 -12.17 -5.92 -3.93
C SER A 477 -13.55 -5.86 -4.59
N ALA A 478 -13.74 -6.49 -5.75
CA ALA A 478 -14.99 -6.45 -6.50
C ALA A 478 -16.13 -7.28 -5.89
N SER A 479 -15.81 -8.34 -5.15
CA SER A 479 -16.79 -9.25 -4.56
C SER A 479 -17.10 -8.97 -3.10
N GLY A 480 -16.24 -8.21 -2.40
CA GLY A 480 -16.32 -8.06 -0.94
C GLY A 480 -16.03 -9.35 -0.18
N ARG A 481 -15.34 -10.31 -0.82
CA ARG A 481 -14.95 -11.60 -0.25
C ARG A 481 -13.43 -11.74 -0.27
N PRO A 482 -12.78 -12.17 0.83
CA PRO A 482 -11.35 -12.52 0.76
C PRO A 482 -11.09 -13.56 -0.32
N VAL A 483 -10.03 -13.32 -1.11
CA VAL A 483 -9.57 -14.27 -2.13
C VAL A 483 -8.15 -14.68 -1.79
N ASP A 484 -7.94 -15.99 -1.67
CA ASP A 484 -6.61 -16.53 -1.42
C ASP A 484 -5.84 -16.58 -2.73
N ILE A 485 -4.53 -16.29 -2.65
CA ILE A 485 -3.60 -16.48 -3.76
C ILE A 485 -2.49 -17.42 -3.30
N LEU A 486 -2.31 -18.51 -4.04
CA LEU A 486 -1.45 -19.61 -3.66
C LEU A 486 -0.60 -20.05 -4.85
N GLN A 487 0.64 -20.46 -4.56
CA GLN A 487 1.37 -21.35 -5.47
C GLN A 487 0.74 -22.74 -5.39
N LEU A 488 0.81 -23.52 -6.46
CA LEU A 488 0.20 -24.85 -6.49
C LEU A 488 0.62 -25.77 -5.34
N ASP A 489 1.88 -25.71 -4.91
CA ASP A 489 2.39 -26.55 -3.81
C ASP A 489 1.73 -26.22 -2.46
N ASP A 490 1.29 -24.98 -2.28
CA ASP A 490 0.59 -24.53 -1.06
C ASP A 490 -0.91 -24.92 -1.07
N LEU A 491 -1.40 -25.53 -2.16
CA LEU A 491 -2.81 -25.93 -2.27
C LEU A 491 -3.11 -27.21 -1.47
N GLU A 492 -2.15 -28.12 -1.31
CA GLU A 492 -2.37 -29.43 -0.65
C GLU A 492 -2.70 -29.28 0.85
N ASP A 493 -2.23 -28.21 1.50
CA ASP A 493 -2.55 -27.87 2.89
C ASP A 493 -3.94 -27.23 3.07
N ALA A 494 -4.62 -26.85 1.98
CA ALA A 494 -5.92 -26.19 1.98
C ALA A 494 -6.99 -27.09 1.35
N ALA A 495 -7.76 -27.82 2.19
CA ALA A 495 -8.85 -28.69 1.72
C ALA A 495 -9.71 -28.00 0.63
N PRO A 496 -9.90 -28.61 -0.56
CA PRO A 496 -10.45 -27.97 -1.75
C PRO A 496 -11.96 -27.80 -1.65
N SER A 497 -12.42 -26.99 -0.70
CA SER A 497 -13.79 -26.49 -0.65
C SER A 497 -13.86 -25.15 -1.38
N GLY A 498 -14.75 -25.02 -2.36
CA GLY A 498 -15.07 -23.75 -3.01
C GLY A 498 -14.79 -23.68 -4.50
N THR A 499 -14.26 -22.57 -4.98
CA THR A 499 -13.97 -22.31 -6.39
C THR A 499 -12.46 -22.14 -6.57
N LEU A 500 -11.88 -22.82 -7.57
CA LEU A 500 -10.48 -22.64 -7.95
C LEU A 500 -10.38 -21.87 -9.26
N ILE A 501 -9.56 -20.82 -9.29
CA ILE A 501 -9.17 -20.12 -10.50
C ILE A 501 -7.71 -20.48 -10.77
N LEU A 502 -7.48 -21.33 -11.77
CA LEU A 502 -6.15 -21.79 -12.16
C LEU A 502 -5.57 -20.84 -13.20
N VAL A 503 -4.37 -20.32 -12.95
CA VAL A 503 -3.70 -19.33 -13.80
C VAL A 503 -2.36 -19.88 -14.27
N GLY A 504 -2.21 -20.07 -15.57
CA GLY A 504 -0.98 -20.56 -16.19
C GLY A 504 -1.21 -21.50 -17.36
N THR A 505 -0.13 -22.03 -17.92
CA THR A 505 -0.17 -22.98 -19.04
C THR A 505 -0.11 -24.42 -18.55
N ALA A 506 -0.42 -25.39 -19.41
CA ALA A 506 -0.18 -26.81 -19.12
C ALA A 506 1.30 -27.14 -18.83
N ARG A 507 2.24 -26.30 -19.27
CA ARG A 507 3.68 -26.48 -19.00
C ARG A 507 4.07 -26.05 -17.60
N SER A 508 3.47 -24.98 -17.10
CA SER A 508 3.81 -24.37 -15.81
C SER A 508 2.89 -24.83 -14.67
N HIS A 509 1.69 -25.34 -14.99
CA HIS A 509 0.65 -25.65 -14.01
C HIS A 509 0.11 -27.08 -14.18
N ALA A 510 0.43 -27.96 -13.23
CA ALA A 510 0.09 -29.38 -13.33
C ALA A 510 -1.44 -29.65 -13.38
N LEU A 511 -2.26 -28.92 -12.62
CA LEU A 511 -3.74 -29.08 -12.71
C LEU A 511 -4.31 -28.65 -14.07
N VAL A 512 -3.74 -27.62 -14.71
CA VAL A 512 -4.13 -27.23 -16.08
C VAL A 512 -3.75 -28.34 -17.07
N ALA A 513 -2.57 -28.96 -16.89
CA ALA A 513 -2.13 -30.09 -17.71
C ALA A 513 -3.08 -31.29 -17.63
N ARG A 514 -3.65 -31.58 -16.44
CA ARG A 514 -4.57 -32.71 -16.23
C ARG A 514 -5.88 -32.61 -17.01
N VAL A 515 -6.29 -31.40 -17.39
CA VAL A 515 -7.55 -31.15 -18.11
C VAL A 515 -7.29 -30.64 -19.52
N ALA A 516 -6.04 -30.69 -20.01
CA ALA A 516 -5.65 -30.06 -21.28
C ALA A 516 -6.43 -30.57 -22.50
N ASP A 517 -6.89 -31.82 -22.46
CA ASP A 517 -7.75 -32.46 -23.46
C ASP A 517 -9.17 -31.86 -23.53
N ARG A 518 -9.60 -31.20 -22.45
CA ARG A 518 -10.91 -30.52 -22.32
C ARG A 518 -10.83 -29.01 -22.60
N LEU A 519 -9.64 -28.47 -22.83
CA LEU A 519 -9.40 -27.04 -23.07
C LEU A 519 -9.42 -26.71 -24.58
N PRO A 520 -9.82 -25.49 -25.00
CA PRO A 520 -9.81 -25.11 -26.40
C PRO A 520 -8.38 -24.99 -26.95
N SER A 521 -8.22 -25.20 -28.24
CA SER A 521 -6.97 -24.91 -28.97
C SER A 521 -6.73 -23.41 -29.23
N ALA A 522 -7.42 -22.53 -28.51
CA ALA A 522 -7.34 -21.09 -28.69
C ALA A 522 -6.02 -20.52 -28.13
N ALA A 523 -5.52 -19.43 -28.75
CA ALA A 523 -4.30 -18.78 -28.31
C ALA A 523 -4.42 -18.25 -26.87
N SER A 524 -5.54 -17.63 -26.52
CA SER A 524 -5.85 -17.09 -25.17
C SER A 524 -7.30 -17.44 -24.84
N PHE A 525 -7.56 -18.00 -23.65
CA PHE A 525 -8.90 -18.39 -23.24
C PHE A 525 -9.16 -18.34 -21.73
N VAL A 526 -10.43 -18.25 -21.39
CA VAL A 526 -10.95 -18.48 -20.04
C VAL A 526 -12.11 -19.46 -20.10
N GLN A 527 -12.02 -20.54 -19.35
CA GLN A 527 -13.02 -21.62 -19.40
C GLN A 527 -13.36 -22.12 -18.00
N ARG A 528 -14.66 -22.29 -17.72
CA ARG A 528 -15.10 -23.09 -16.60
C ARG A 528 -15.03 -24.56 -16.97
N VAL A 529 -14.34 -25.34 -16.15
CA VAL A 529 -14.21 -26.79 -16.28
C VAL A 529 -14.91 -27.39 -15.07
N ASP A 530 -15.96 -28.19 -15.32
CA ASP A 530 -16.57 -28.97 -14.26
C ASP A 530 -15.54 -29.88 -13.64
N ALA A 531 -15.63 -30.03 -12.32
CA ALA A 531 -14.69 -30.78 -11.51
C ALA A 531 -14.33 -32.13 -12.16
N PRO A 532 -13.09 -32.63 -11.98
CA PRO A 532 -12.78 -34.02 -12.30
C PRO A 532 -13.82 -34.95 -11.68
N ALA A 533 -14.03 -36.13 -12.28
CA ALA A 533 -15.09 -37.09 -11.96
C ALA A 533 -15.25 -37.48 -10.47
N ASP A 534 -14.28 -37.09 -9.64
CA ASP A 534 -14.15 -37.35 -8.21
C ASP A 534 -14.95 -36.37 -7.31
N GLY A 535 -15.80 -35.52 -7.87
CA GLY A 535 -16.70 -34.63 -7.10
C GLY A 535 -16.04 -33.39 -6.50
N GLY A 536 -14.93 -32.93 -7.08
CA GLY A 536 -14.17 -31.76 -6.62
C GLY A 536 -14.87 -30.39 -6.85
N PRO A 537 -14.20 -29.27 -6.50
CA PRO A 537 -14.70 -27.93 -6.78
C PRO A 537 -14.72 -27.61 -8.28
N ALA A 538 -15.60 -26.72 -8.72
CA ALA A 538 -15.57 -26.18 -10.08
C ALA A 538 -14.29 -25.36 -10.30
N TRP A 539 -13.69 -25.49 -11.49
CA TRP A 539 -12.46 -24.78 -11.85
C TRP A 539 -12.77 -23.73 -12.91
N VAL A 540 -12.12 -22.57 -12.80
CA VAL A 540 -11.97 -21.62 -13.90
C VAL A 540 -10.52 -21.63 -14.31
N VAL A 541 -10.26 -22.00 -15.56
CA VAL A 541 -8.92 -22.03 -16.14
C VAL A 541 -8.72 -20.73 -16.92
N VAL A 542 -7.76 -19.92 -16.49
CA VAL A 542 -7.28 -18.72 -17.19
C VAL A 542 -5.93 -19.07 -17.81
N SER A 543 -5.92 -19.27 -19.13
CA SER A 543 -4.76 -19.88 -19.80
C SER A 543 -4.57 -19.38 -21.25
N GLY A 544 -3.55 -19.90 -21.91
CA GLY A 544 -3.18 -19.58 -23.28
C GLY A 544 -1.97 -20.40 -23.76
N ALA A 545 -1.54 -20.12 -24.99
CA ALA A 545 -0.43 -20.81 -25.65
C ALA A 545 0.94 -20.57 -24.96
N ASP A 546 1.10 -19.41 -24.32
CA ASP A 546 2.28 -19.00 -23.57
C ASP A 546 1.91 -18.04 -22.42
N SER A 547 2.89 -17.60 -21.62
CA SER A 547 2.65 -16.71 -20.48
C SER A 547 2.08 -15.34 -20.85
N ARG A 548 2.36 -14.85 -22.07
CA ARG A 548 1.78 -13.59 -22.56
C ARG A 548 0.31 -13.77 -22.90
N ALA A 549 -0.05 -14.88 -23.52
CA ALA A 549 -1.45 -15.24 -23.73
C ALA A 549 -2.21 -15.44 -22.42
N VAL A 550 -1.56 -16.00 -21.38
CA VAL A 550 -2.14 -16.09 -20.01
C VAL A 550 -2.43 -14.69 -19.45
N GLU A 551 -1.49 -13.76 -19.57
CA GLU A 551 -1.68 -12.35 -19.18
C GLU A 551 -2.88 -11.73 -19.93
N GLU A 552 -2.97 -11.92 -21.25
CA GLU A 552 -4.09 -11.40 -22.04
C GLU A 552 -5.44 -11.97 -21.58
N SER A 553 -5.51 -13.27 -21.29
CA SER A 553 -6.68 -13.92 -20.71
C SER A 553 -7.04 -13.37 -19.34
N ALA A 554 -6.04 -13.18 -18.46
CA ALA A 554 -6.23 -12.65 -17.12
C ALA A 554 -6.73 -11.20 -17.14
N LEU A 555 -6.17 -10.36 -18.00
CA LEU A 555 -6.59 -8.97 -18.16
C LEU A 555 -8.01 -8.86 -18.69
N ASP A 556 -8.38 -9.67 -19.70
CA ASP A 556 -9.76 -9.69 -20.19
C ASP A 556 -10.73 -10.11 -19.07
N TYR A 557 -10.39 -11.17 -18.33
CA TYR A 557 -11.18 -11.63 -17.19
C TYR A 557 -11.38 -10.53 -16.15
N VAL A 558 -10.30 -9.84 -15.75
CA VAL A 558 -10.33 -8.73 -14.78
C VAL A 558 -11.20 -7.59 -15.27
N LEU A 559 -11.02 -7.16 -16.53
CA LEU A 559 -11.72 -6.00 -17.10
C LEU A 559 -13.23 -6.20 -17.21
N ARG A 560 -13.72 -7.45 -17.21
CA ARG A 560 -15.15 -7.76 -17.20
C ARG A 560 -15.85 -7.32 -15.92
N TYR A 561 -15.20 -7.36 -14.76
CA TYR A 561 -15.83 -6.96 -13.49
C TYR A 561 -15.21 -5.72 -12.86
N TRP A 562 -13.94 -5.45 -13.10
CA TRP A 562 -13.21 -4.39 -12.42
C TRP A 562 -13.80 -2.99 -12.68
N ARG A 563 -14.28 -2.73 -13.91
CA ARG A 563 -14.88 -1.44 -14.30
C ARG A 563 -16.12 -1.06 -13.49
N SER A 564 -16.76 -2.02 -12.84
CA SER A 564 -17.91 -1.82 -11.94
C SER A 564 -17.57 -1.99 -10.46
N ALA A 565 -16.36 -2.44 -10.13
CA ALA A 565 -15.94 -2.67 -8.76
C ALA A 565 -15.96 -1.37 -7.94
N ARG A 566 -16.19 -1.50 -6.63
CA ARG A 566 -16.28 -0.35 -5.71
C ARG A 566 -15.00 0.48 -5.68
N ASP A 567 -13.84 -0.17 -5.55
CA ASP A 567 -12.55 0.52 -5.42
C ASP A 567 -11.87 0.83 -6.77
N SER A 568 -12.56 0.62 -7.89
CA SER A 568 -11.98 0.91 -9.21
C SER A 568 -12.08 2.40 -9.55
N ALA A 569 -10.94 2.98 -9.91
CA ALA A 569 -10.88 4.29 -10.52
C ALA A 569 -11.49 4.29 -11.93
N ALA A 570 -11.38 3.20 -12.69
CA ALA A 570 -12.02 3.05 -14.00
C ALA A 570 -13.55 3.22 -13.93
N ARG A 571 -14.18 2.88 -12.80
CA ARG A 571 -15.62 3.13 -12.58
C ARG A 571 -15.95 4.62 -12.58
N LEU A 572 -15.04 5.47 -12.09
CA LEU A 572 -15.28 6.90 -11.89
C LEU A 572 -14.89 7.73 -13.12
N ILE A 573 -13.80 7.37 -13.80
CA ILE A 573 -13.25 8.19 -14.89
C ILE A 573 -13.05 7.44 -16.21
N GLY A 574 -13.33 6.13 -16.26
CA GLY A 574 -13.11 5.29 -17.43
C GLY A 574 -11.64 4.90 -17.65
N LEU A 575 -11.42 4.08 -18.68
CA LEU A 575 -10.10 3.71 -19.18
C LEU A 575 -9.96 4.19 -20.62
N VAL A 576 -8.73 4.50 -21.03
CA VAL A 576 -8.37 4.82 -22.42
C VAL A 576 -7.36 3.81 -22.95
N GLU A 577 -7.32 3.65 -24.27
CA GLU A 577 -6.27 2.86 -24.92
C GLU A 577 -4.91 3.51 -24.74
N LYS A 578 -3.88 2.70 -24.54
CA LYS A 578 -2.50 3.18 -24.53
C LYS A 578 -2.08 3.56 -25.94
N GLU A 579 -1.62 4.80 -26.10
CA GLU A 579 -0.78 5.18 -27.24
C GLU A 579 0.58 4.47 -27.10
N LEU A 580 0.69 3.25 -27.61
CA LEU A 580 1.92 2.46 -27.52
C LEU A 580 2.83 2.73 -28.72
N PRO A 581 4.12 3.08 -28.52
CA PRO A 581 5.14 2.61 -29.47
C PRO A 581 5.22 1.10 -29.30
N ARG A 582 4.81 0.36 -30.33
CA ARG A 582 4.76 -1.13 -30.38
C ARG A 582 6.12 -1.83 -30.24
N THR A 583 7.20 -1.12 -29.89
CA THR A 583 8.58 -1.54 -30.13
C THR A 583 9.52 -1.49 -28.93
N VAL A 584 9.08 -1.12 -27.72
CA VAL A 584 9.95 -1.27 -26.55
C VAL A 584 9.98 -2.74 -26.15
N ASP A 585 10.98 -3.43 -26.69
CA ASP A 585 11.43 -4.75 -26.28
C ASP A 585 11.65 -4.76 -24.75
N PRO A 586 10.92 -5.58 -23.99
CA PRO A 586 11.11 -5.70 -22.54
C PRO A 586 12.55 -6.04 -22.14
N ALA A 587 13.31 -6.73 -23.00
CA ALA A 587 14.74 -7.02 -22.80
C ALA A 587 15.65 -5.79 -23.01
N LYS A 588 15.10 -4.66 -23.46
CA LYS A 588 15.78 -3.36 -23.58
C LYS A 588 15.30 -2.34 -22.57
N LEU A 589 14.32 -2.68 -21.74
CA LEU A 589 14.17 -2.00 -20.46
C LEU A 589 15.44 -2.31 -19.66
N PRO A 590 16.03 -1.35 -18.93
CA PRO A 590 17.27 -1.61 -18.21
C PRO A 590 17.11 -2.89 -17.39
N ASP A 591 17.93 -3.92 -17.65
CA ASP A 591 18.03 -5.18 -16.89
C ASP A 591 18.40 -4.95 -15.40
N ARG A 592 18.46 -3.69 -14.99
CA ARG A 592 18.78 -3.21 -13.66
C ARG A 592 17.85 -2.04 -13.36
N LEU A 593 16.74 -2.37 -12.72
CA LEU A 593 16.36 -1.55 -11.58
C LEU A 593 17.17 -2.07 -10.40
N PRO A 594 17.73 -1.18 -9.55
CA PRO A 594 18.49 -1.59 -8.37
C PRO A 594 17.66 -2.49 -7.45
#